data_AF-A0A7L0Y1U3-F1
#
_entry.id   AF-A0A7L0Y1U3-F1
#
_cell.length_a   1.000
_cell.length_b   1.000
_cell.length_c   1.000
_cell.angle_alpha   90.00
_cell.angle_beta   90.00
_cell.angle_gamma   90.00
#
_symmetry.space_group_name_H-M   'P 1'
#
loop_
_entity.id
_entity.type
_entity.pdbx_description
1 polymer ?
#
loop_
_entity_poly.entity_id
_entity_poly.type
_entity_poly.pdbx_seq_one_letter_code
_entity_poly.pdbx_strand_id
1 'polypeptide(L)'
;MKWGNEAIAGYSQYFHLAAWLIPSAKSIAVLALSSVDGDPVAGVCYVGNQSLENLRGFVLAPLVVYLFTGSLFLLAGFVSLFRIRSVIKQGGTKTDKLEKLMIRIGIFTVLYTVPATIVIACYIYEQHNREAWEQAQNCSCPGDPHRPKPDYAVFMLKYFMCLVVGITSGVWIWSGKTLESWRRFTARCCRARKPVGASVYGEASPALAGRTVLPSMASYHKQVPLSHV
;
A
#
# COMPACT_ATOMS: atom_id res chain seq x y z
N MET A 1 -4.54 -19.21 22.22
CA MET A 1 -3.51 -18.70 23.14
C MET A 1 -3.91 -17.28 23.57
N LYS A 2 -3.87 -16.94 24.86
CA LYS A 2 -4.15 -15.57 25.36
C LYS A 2 -2.82 -14.84 25.54
N TRP A 3 -2.21 -14.39 24.44
CA TRP A 3 -0.97 -13.62 24.52
C TRP A 3 -1.30 -12.14 24.62
N GLY A 4 -0.71 -11.45 25.60
CA GLY A 4 -0.77 -9.99 25.69
C GLY A 4 0.10 -9.32 24.62
N ASN A 5 -0.11 -8.03 24.37
CA ASN A 5 0.65 -7.26 23.37
C ASN A 5 2.17 -7.29 23.62
N GLU A 6 2.59 -7.37 24.89
CA GLU A 6 3.99 -7.42 25.31
C GLU A 6 4.68 -8.73 24.88
N ALA A 7 3.98 -9.86 24.94
CA ALA A 7 4.50 -11.14 24.49
C ALA A 7 4.68 -11.18 22.97
N ILE A 8 3.77 -10.58 22.20
CA ILE A 8 3.89 -10.50 20.72
C ILE A 8 5.04 -9.57 20.33
N ALA A 9 5.22 -8.45 21.03
CA ALA A 9 6.31 -7.51 20.77
C ALA A 9 7.69 -8.17 20.97
N GLY A 10 7.83 -9.05 21.97
CA GLY A 10 9.07 -9.80 22.22
C GLY A 10 9.50 -10.73 21.07
N TYR A 11 8.55 -11.27 20.30
CA TYR A 11 8.86 -12.16 19.15
C TYR A 11 8.97 -11.42 17.82
N SER A 12 8.70 -10.11 17.79
CA SER A 12 8.69 -9.30 16.57
C SER A 12 9.98 -9.42 15.77
N GLN A 13 11.14 -9.41 16.44
CA GLN A 13 12.45 -9.51 15.78
C GLN A 13 12.61 -10.82 14.98
N TYR A 14 12.15 -11.95 15.54
CA TYR A 14 12.19 -13.25 14.85
C TYR A 14 11.29 -13.27 13.62
N PHE A 15 10.08 -12.71 13.74
CA PHE A 15 9.15 -12.63 12.61
C PHE A 15 9.66 -11.73 11.50
N HIS A 16 10.27 -10.58 11.84
CA HIS A 16 10.90 -9.71 10.85
C HIS A 16 12.04 -10.44 10.14
N LEU A 17 12.95 -11.07 10.88
CA LEU A 17 14.08 -11.79 10.27
C LEU A 17 13.60 -12.88 9.30
N ALA A 18 12.61 -13.69 9.70
CA ALA A 18 12.03 -14.71 8.83
C ALA A 18 11.35 -14.11 7.58
N ALA A 19 10.57 -13.04 7.76
CA ALA A 19 9.85 -12.39 6.67
C ALA A 19 10.77 -11.77 5.61
N TRP A 20 11.98 -11.33 5.99
CA TRP A 20 12.97 -10.81 5.05
C TRP A 20 13.84 -11.91 4.45
N LEU A 21 14.26 -12.89 5.26
CA LEU A 21 15.21 -13.92 4.82
C LEU A 21 14.60 -14.86 3.80
N ILE A 22 13.36 -15.32 4.01
CA ILE A 22 12.68 -16.27 3.12
C ILE A 22 12.58 -15.74 1.67
N PRO A 23 12.01 -14.55 1.40
CA PRO A 23 11.94 -14.01 0.04
C PRO A 23 13.32 -13.67 -0.53
N SER A 24 14.27 -13.21 0.30
CA SER A 24 15.65 -12.93 -0.15
C SER A 24 16.35 -14.19 -0.62
N ALA A 25 16.31 -15.26 0.18
CA ALA A 25 16.90 -16.56 -0.16
C ALA A 25 16.27 -17.14 -1.44
N LYS A 26 14.94 -17.06 -1.56
CA LYS A 26 14.21 -17.46 -2.78
C LYS A 26 14.66 -16.67 -4.00
N SER A 27 14.83 -15.35 -3.87
CA SER A 27 15.27 -14.48 -4.98
C SER A 27 16.70 -14.80 -5.40
N ILE A 28 17.61 -15.02 -4.44
CA ILE A 28 18.99 -15.44 -4.70
C ILE A 28 19.00 -16.80 -5.43
N ALA A 29 18.18 -17.75 -5.00
CA ALA A 29 18.09 -19.06 -5.66
C ALA A 29 17.64 -18.95 -7.13
N VAL A 30 16.62 -18.13 -7.42
CA VAL A 30 16.15 -17.89 -8.79
C VAL A 30 17.26 -17.29 -9.67
N LEU A 31 18.03 -16.33 -9.12
CA LEU A 31 19.15 -15.71 -9.84
C LEU A 31 20.31 -16.69 -10.05
N ALA A 32 20.67 -17.47 -9.03
CA ALA A 32 21.73 -18.47 -9.11
C ALA A 32 21.43 -19.55 -10.16
N LEU A 33 20.15 -19.91 -10.30
CA LEU A 33 19.67 -20.88 -11.29
C LEU A 33 19.33 -20.23 -12.65
N SER A 34 19.61 -18.93 -12.83
CA SER A 34 19.33 -18.18 -14.06
C SER A 34 17.91 -18.39 -14.59
N SER A 35 16.94 -18.55 -13.68
CA SER A 35 15.56 -18.96 -13.98
C SER A 35 14.62 -17.76 -14.18
N VAL A 36 15.16 -16.64 -14.67
CA VAL A 36 14.40 -15.40 -14.91
C VAL A 36 14.05 -15.30 -16.39
N ASP A 37 12.74 -15.18 -16.68
CA ASP A 37 12.18 -15.13 -18.02
C ASP A 37 11.49 -13.78 -18.27
N GLY A 38 11.33 -13.39 -19.54
CA GLY A 38 10.52 -12.24 -19.91
C GLY A 38 9.03 -12.60 -19.96
N ASP A 39 8.17 -11.76 -19.40
CA ASP A 39 6.72 -11.80 -19.52
C ASP A 39 6.24 -10.81 -20.60
N PRO A 40 5.81 -11.27 -21.78
CA PRO A 40 5.41 -10.38 -22.87
C PRO A 40 4.09 -9.66 -22.62
N VAL A 41 3.26 -10.15 -21.68
CA VAL A 41 1.95 -9.55 -21.39
C VAL A 41 2.10 -8.39 -20.40
N ALA A 42 2.88 -8.60 -19.33
CA ALA A 42 3.11 -7.58 -18.32
C ALA A 42 4.29 -6.65 -18.63
N GLY A 43 5.18 -7.04 -19.55
CA GLY A 43 6.38 -6.25 -19.90
C GLY A 43 7.43 -6.25 -18.80
N VAL A 44 7.48 -7.29 -17.96
CA VAL A 44 8.40 -7.42 -16.82
C VAL A 44 9.17 -8.73 -16.89
N CYS A 45 10.25 -8.84 -16.12
CA CYS A 45 10.95 -10.11 -15.93
C CYS A 45 10.36 -10.87 -14.74
N TYR A 46 10.03 -12.14 -14.94
CA TYR A 46 9.42 -13.01 -13.93
C TYR A 46 9.92 -14.46 -14.07
N VAL A 47 9.77 -15.28 -13.03
CA VAL A 47 10.21 -16.69 -13.04
C VAL A 47 9.08 -17.61 -13.50
N GLY A 48 9.42 -18.65 -14.27
CA GLY A 48 8.49 -19.72 -14.64
C GLY A 48 7.55 -19.33 -15.78
N ASN A 49 7.93 -18.34 -16.60
CA ASN A 49 7.16 -18.01 -17.79
C ASN A 49 7.53 -18.90 -18.99
N GLN A 50 8.72 -19.50 -19.00
CA GLN A 50 9.14 -20.44 -20.06
C GLN A 50 9.25 -21.89 -19.58
N SER A 51 9.35 -22.14 -18.27
CA SER A 51 9.44 -23.51 -17.75
C SER A 51 8.41 -23.79 -16.64
N LEU A 52 7.70 -24.92 -16.80
CA LEU A 52 6.73 -25.41 -15.82
C LEU A 52 7.38 -25.82 -14.50
N GLU A 53 8.60 -26.34 -14.54
CA GLU A 53 9.35 -26.74 -13.35
C GLU A 53 9.68 -25.51 -12.48
N ASN A 54 10.14 -24.42 -13.08
CA ASN A 54 10.41 -23.18 -12.34
C ASN A 54 9.11 -22.54 -11.84
N LEU A 55 8.03 -22.59 -12.61
CA LEU A 55 6.70 -22.12 -12.18
C LEU A 55 6.23 -22.88 -10.93
N ARG A 56 6.31 -24.21 -10.94
CA ARG A 56 5.89 -25.06 -9.82
C ARG A 56 6.76 -24.84 -8.60
N GLY A 57 8.08 -24.89 -8.75
CA GLY A 57 9.03 -24.80 -7.65
C GLY A 57 9.12 -23.41 -7.04
N PHE A 58 9.22 -22.36 -7.86
CA PHE A 58 9.43 -21.00 -7.37
C PHE A 58 8.15 -20.19 -7.22
N VAL A 59 7.01 -20.54 -7.82
CA VAL A 59 5.81 -19.69 -7.73
C VAL A 59 4.69 -20.44 -7.02
N LEU A 60 4.21 -21.53 -7.63
CA LEU A 60 3.01 -22.21 -7.19
C LEU A 60 3.17 -22.87 -5.81
N ALA A 61 4.22 -23.67 -5.61
CA ALA A 61 4.43 -24.37 -4.34
C ALA A 61 4.59 -23.42 -3.14
N PRO A 62 5.43 -22.36 -3.19
CA PRO A 62 5.50 -21.38 -2.10
C PRO A 62 4.16 -20.67 -1.86
N LEU A 63 3.43 -20.28 -2.90
CA LEU A 63 2.12 -19.63 -2.75
C LEU A 63 1.10 -20.54 -2.04
N VAL A 64 1.04 -21.82 -2.43
CA VAL A 64 0.15 -22.80 -1.82
C VAL A 64 0.53 -23.03 -0.35
N VAL A 65 1.82 -23.20 -0.04
CA VAL A 65 2.29 -23.38 1.34
C VAL A 65 1.96 -22.17 2.20
N TYR A 66 2.21 -20.96 1.71
CA TYR A 66 1.89 -19.73 2.46
C TYR A 66 0.40 -19.54 2.65
N LEU A 67 -0.41 -19.80 1.63
CA LEU A 67 -1.86 -19.70 1.73
C LEU A 67 -2.42 -20.74 2.70
N PHE A 68 -1.95 -21.99 2.62
CA PHE A 68 -2.42 -23.07 3.49
C PHE A 68 -2.05 -22.80 4.95
N THR A 69 -0.77 -22.51 5.22
CA THR A 69 -0.32 -22.18 6.58
C THR A 69 -1.06 -20.95 7.12
N GLY A 70 -1.15 -19.87 6.35
CA GLY A 70 -1.93 -18.68 6.70
C GLY A 70 -3.40 -19.00 7.00
N SER A 71 -4.06 -19.79 6.16
CA SER A 71 -5.47 -20.17 6.33
C SER A 71 -5.72 -20.97 7.60
N LEU A 72 -4.81 -21.89 7.96
CA LEU A 72 -4.89 -22.62 9.21
C LEU A 72 -4.81 -21.69 10.43
N PHE A 73 -3.84 -20.76 10.45
CA PHE A 73 -3.72 -19.77 11.52
C PHE A 73 -4.92 -18.83 11.59
N LEU A 74 -5.45 -18.41 10.45
CA LEU A 74 -6.64 -17.55 10.36
C LEU A 74 -7.88 -18.27 10.89
N LEU A 75 -8.11 -19.52 10.51
CA LEU A 75 -9.23 -20.32 11.00
C LEU A 75 -9.13 -20.55 12.51
N ALA A 76 -7.96 -20.94 13.00
CA ALA A 76 -7.71 -21.12 14.42
C ALA A 76 -7.89 -19.82 15.21
N GLY A 77 -7.44 -18.69 14.66
CA GLY A 77 -7.62 -17.35 15.21
C GLY A 77 -9.09 -16.95 15.27
N PHE A 78 -9.83 -17.14 14.19
CA PHE A 78 -11.27 -16.85 14.09
C PHE A 78 -12.04 -17.69 15.12
N VAL A 79 -11.88 -19.02 15.13
CA VAL A 79 -12.51 -19.92 16.12
C VAL A 79 -12.20 -19.51 17.55
N SER A 80 -10.95 -19.14 17.84
CA SER A 80 -10.54 -18.64 19.16
C SER A 80 -11.28 -17.36 19.54
N LEU A 81 -11.44 -16.42 18.60
CA LEU A 81 -12.19 -15.18 18.84
C LEU A 81 -13.68 -15.43 19.08
N PHE A 82 -14.31 -16.37 18.37
CA PHE A 82 -15.71 -16.74 18.63
C PHE A 82 -15.89 -17.37 20.01
N ARG A 83 -14.99 -18.27 20.40
CA ARG A 83 -15.03 -18.86 21.75
C ARG A 83 -14.91 -17.79 22.83
N ILE A 84 -13.96 -16.85 22.67
CA ILE A 84 -13.78 -15.72 23.60
C ILE A 84 -15.05 -14.86 23.64
N ARG A 85 -15.63 -14.51 22.48
CA ARG A 85 -16.87 -13.74 22.40
C ARG A 85 -18.02 -14.45 23.12
N SER A 86 -18.18 -15.76 22.90
CA SER A 86 -19.24 -16.55 23.53
C SER A 86 -19.17 -16.49 25.05
N VAL A 87 -17.96 -16.65 25.62
CA VAL A 87 -17.75 -16.60 27.07
C VAL A 87 -17.97 -15.19 27.63
N ILE A 88 -17.49 -14.14 26.95
CA ILE A 88 -17.66 -12.76 27.43
C ILE A 88 -19.13 -12.32 27.37
N LYS A 89 -19.87 -12.73 26.33
CA LYS A 89 -21.28 -12.38 26.17
C LYS A 89 -22.15 -13.01 27.26
N GLN A 90 -21.78 -14.21 27.75
CA GLN A 90 -22.42 -14.84 28.91
C GLN A 90 -22.19 -14.05 30.22
N GLY A 91 -21.11 -13.28 30.32
CA GLY A 91 -20.78 -12.44 31.48
C GLY A 91 -21.42 -11.05 31.51
N GLY A 92 -22.29 -10.70 30.55
CA GLY A 92 -23.04 -9.43 30.55
C GLY A 92 -22.26 -8.17 30.11
N THR A 93 -21.01 -8.31 29.66
CA THR A 93 -20.16 -7.17 29.28
C THR A 93 -20.44 -6.69 27.84
N LYS A 94 -20.45 -5.37 27.60
CA LYS A 94 -20.60 -4.79 26.25
C LYS A 94 -19.40 -5.15 25.35
N THR A 95 -19.64 -5.88 24.27
CA THR A 95 -18.60 -6.40 23.34
C THR A 95 -18.46 -5.61 22.04
N ASP A 96 -19.12 -4.46 21.91
CA ASP A 96 -19.22 -3.68 20.66
C ASP A 96 -17.86 -3.28 20.06
N LYS A 97 -16.85 -2.98 20.90
CA LYS A 97 -15.49 -2.66 20.44
C LYS A 97 -14.77 -3.88 19.88
N LEU A 98 -14.96 -5.02 20.53
CA LEU A 98 -14.39 -6.32 20.13
C LEU A 98 -15.03 -6.77 18.81
N GLU A 99 -16.34 -6.61 18.66
CA GLU A 99 -17.06 -6.92 17.42
C GLU A 99 -16.60 -6.06 16.24
N LYS A 100 -16.45 -4.74 16.44
CA LYS A 100 -15.90 -3.85 15.41
C LYS A 100 -14.47 -4.25 15.00
N LEU A 101 -13.63 -4.63 15.97
CA LEU A 101 -12.27 -5.10 15.70
C LEU A 101 -12.27 -6.44 14.93
N MET A 102 -13.10 -7.39 15.36
CA MET A 102 -13.24 -8.69 14.71
C MET A 102 -13.74 -8.58 13.27
N ILE A 103 -14.77 -7.77 13.02
CA ILE A 103 -15.29 -7.51 11.67
C ILE A 103 -14.19 -6.87 10.80
N ARG A 104 -13.44 -5.90 11.34
CA ARG A 104 -12.32 -5.27 10.64
C ARG A 104 -11.30 -6.31 10.18
N ILE A 105 -10.82 -7.14 11.11
CA ILE A 105 -9.78 -8.16 10.84
C ILE A 105 -10.32 -9.21 9.87
N GLY A 106 -11.57 -9.65 10.05
CA GLY A 106 -12.22 -10.62 9.16
C GLY A 106 -12.35 -10.13 7.72
N ILE A 107 -12.79 -8.88 7.51
CA ILE A 107 -12.86 -8.27 6.17
C ILE A 107 -11.47 -8.22 5.53
N PHE A 108 -10.47 -7.76 6.29
CA PHE A 108 -9.09 -7.71 5.79
C PHE A 108 -8.58 -9.10 5.39
N THR A 109 -8.82 -10.12 6.22
CA THR A 109 -8.46 -11.50 5.90
C THR A 109 -9.10 -11.96 4.59
N VAL A 110 -10.42 -11.80 4.42
CA VAL A 110 -11.12 -12.24 3.20
C VAL A 110 -10.60 -11.49 1.97
N LEU A 111 -10.39 -10.19 2.08
CA LEU A 111 -9.84 -9.36 0.99
C LEU A 111 -8.42 -9.74 0.58
N TYR A 112 -7.66 -10.43 1.42
CA TYR A 112 -6.33 -10.93 1.10
C TYR A 112 -6.34 -12.39 0.63
N THR A 113 -7.14 -13.25 1.27
CA THR A 113 -7.25 -14.67 0.94
C THR A 113 -7.89 -14.86 -0.44
N VAL A 114 -8.95 -14.12 -0.78
CA VAL A 114 -9.65 -14.28 -2.06
C VAL A 114 -8.74 -13.98 -3.26
N PRO A 115 -8.07 -12.81 -3.36
CA PRO A 115 -7.14 -12.56 -4.46
C PRO A 115 -6.00 -13.58 -4.54
N ALA A 116 -5.45 -14.01 -3.39
CA ALA A 116 -4.41 -15.03 -3.36
C ALA A 116 -4.89 -16.38 -3.92
N THR A 117 -6.11 -16.82 -3.56
CA THR A 117 -6.71 -18.04 -4.11
C THR A 117 -6.96 -17.93 -5.61
N ILE A 118 -7.42 -16.77 -6.11
CA ILE A 118 -7.67 -16.54 -7.54
C ILE A 118 -6.34 -16.57 -8.31
N VAL A 119 -5.28 -15.95 -7.80
CA VAL A 119 -3.94 -15.99 -8.42
C VAL A 119 -3.42 -17.42 -8.50
N ILE A 120 -3.57 -18.23 -7.44
CA ILE A 120 -3.20 -19.65 -7.48
C ILE A 120 -4.03 -20.41 -8.51
N ALA A 121 -5.34 -20.17 -8.59
CA ALA A 121 -6.20 -20.79 -9.59
C ALA A 121 -5.78 -20.41 -11.02
N CYS A 122 -5.41 -19.16 -11.26
CA CYS A 122 -4.86 -18.71 -12.55
C CYS A 122 -3.57 -19.46 -12.88
N TYR A 123 -2.65 -19.61 -11.92
CA TYR A 123 -1.43 -20.39 -12.14
C TYR A 123 -1.69 -21.88 -12.40
N ILE A 124 -2.70 -22.48 -11.75
CA ILE A 124 -3.10 -23.87 -12.01
C ILE A 124 -3.72 -23.99 -13.42
N TYR A 125 -4.54 -23.02 -13.83
CA TYR A 125 -5.07 -22.97 -15.19
C TYR A 125 -3.95 -22.84 -16.23
N GLU A 126 -3.00 -21.93 -16.00
CA GLU A 126 -1.83 -21.75 -16.86
C GLU A 126 -1.00 -23.04 -16.91
N GLN A 127 -0.69 -23.67 -15.78
CA GLN A 127 0.14 -24.88 -15.77
C GLN A 127 -0.53 -26.03 -16.54
N HIS A 128 -1.85 -26.17 -16.42
CA HIS A 128 -2.57 -27.32 -16.96
C HIS A 128 -2.68 -27.25 -18.49
N ASN A 129 -2.88 -26.05 -19.02
CA ASN A 129 -3.09 -25.85 -20.45
C ASN A 129 -1.80 -25.51 -21.21
N ARG A 130 -0.71 -25.18 -20.51
CA ARG A 130 0.56 -24.74 -21.12
C ARG A 130 1.15 -25.75 -22.10
N GLU A 131 1.18 -27.04 -21.74
CA GLU A 131 1.70 -28.08 -22.64
C GLU A 131 0.91 -28.15 -23.95
N ALA A 132 -0.42 -28.03 -23.88
CA ALA A 132 -1.28 -28.03 -25.07
C ALA A 132 -1.05 -26.79 -25.94
N TRP A 133 -0.86 -25.62 -25.33
CA TRP A 133 -0.54 -24.38 -26.05
C TRP A 133 0.82 -24.47 -26.75
N GLU A 134 1.84 -24.97 -26.07
CA GLU A 134 3.20 -25.14 -26.62
C GLU A 134 3.23 -26.14 -27.78
N GLN A 135 2.54 -27.28 -27.65
CA GLN A 135 2.40 -28.26 -28.73
C GLN A 135 1.68 -27.66 -29.95
N ALA A 136 0.59 -26.92 -29.74
CA ALA A 136 -0.14 -26.29 -30.84
C ALA A 136 0.69 -25.23 -31.59
N GLN A 137 1.59 -24.53 -30.91
CA GLN A 137 2.52 -23.58 -31.55
C GLN A 137 3.65 -24.30 -32.30
N ASN A 138 4.29 -25.29 -31.68
CA ASN A 138 5.46 -25.97 -32.25
C ASN A 138 5.10 -26.94 -33.39
N CYS A 139 3.90 -27.53 -33.38
CA CYS A 139 3.44 -28.51 -34.38
C CYS A 139 2.32 -27.95 -35.28
N SER A 140 2.36 -26.66 -35.59
CA SER A 140 1.30 -25.99 -36.36
C SER A 140 1.19 -26.48 -37.82
N CYS A 141 0.23 -27.37 -38.09
CA CYS A 141 -0.22 -27.67 -39.47
C CYS A 141 -1.15 -26.56 -40.00
N PRO A 142 -0.94 -26.02 -41.21
CA PRO A 142 -1.80 -24.97 -41.78
C PRO A 142 -3.27 -25.40 -41.83
N GLY A 143 -4.18 -24.56 -41.32
CA GLY A 143 -5.63 -24.76 -41.48
C GLY A 143 -6.38 -25.45 -40.32
N ASP A 144 -5.71 -25.81 -39.22
CA ASP A 144 -6.40 -26.37 -38.04
C ASP A 144 -7.26 -25.31 -37.31
N PRO A 145 -8.60 -25.44 -37.28
CA PRO A 145 -9.50 -24.49 -36.62
C PRO A 145 -9.48 -24.60 -35.08
N HIS A 146 -9.01 -25.72 -34.52
CA HIS A 146 -9.15 -26.06 -33.10
C HIS A 146 -7.84 -25.93 -32.31
N ARG A 147 -7.01 -24.94 -32.66
CA ARG A 147 -5.76 -24.69 -31.93
C ARG A 147 -6.05 -24.16 -30.53
N PRO A 148 -5.68 -24.88 -29.45
CA PRO A 148 -5.83 -24.38 -28.09
C PRO A 148 -4.97 -23.13 -27.92
N LYS A 149 -5.57 -22.07 -27.38
CA LYS A 149 -4.92 -20.78 -27.15
C LYS A 149 -5.12 -20.33 -25.71
N PRO A 150 -4.17 -19.58 -25.14
CA PRO A 150 -4.35 -18.96 -23.85
C PRO A 150 -5.53 -17.99 -23.86
N ASP A 151 -6.37 -18.07 -22.83
CA ASP A 151 -7.39 -17.06 -22.59
C ASP A 151 -6.75 -15.84 -21.94
N TYR A 152 -6.64 -14.75 -22.71
CA TYR A 152 -6.04 -13.49 -22.28
C TYR A 152 -6.72 -12.90 -21.04
N ALA A 153 -8.02 -13.13 -20.85
CA ALA A 153 -8.75 -12.62 -19.69
C ALA A 153 -8.21 -13.20 -18.37
N VAL A 154 -7.77 -14.46 -18.37
CA VAL A 154 -7.19 -15.11 -17.19
C VAL A 154 -5.86 -14.46 -16.79
N PHE A 155 -5.03 -14.09 -17.77
CA PHE A 155 -3.78 -13.37 -17.50
C PHE A 155 -4.05 -11.99 -16.91
N MET A 156 -4.98 -11.23 -17.49
CA MET A 156 -5.38 -9.92 -16.96
C MET A 156 -5.94 -10.02 -15.54
N LEU A 157 -6.77 -11.04 -15.28
CA LEU A 157 -7.32 -11.32 -13.95
C LEU A 157 -6.21 -11.58 -12.93
N LYS A 158 -5.19 -12.38 -13.27
CA LYS A 158 -4.03 -12.63 -12.40
C LYS A 158 -3.34 -11.34 -11.98
N TYR A 159 -2.97 -10.47 -12.93
CA TYR A 159 -2.29 -9.21 -12.60
C TYR A 159 -3.18 -8.27 -11.81
N PHE A 160 -4.46 -8.17 -12.18
CA PHE A 160 -5.42 -7.36 -11.44
C PHE A 160 -5.54 -7.82 -9.98
N MET A 161 -5.66 -9.12 -9.73
CA MET A 161 -5.76 -9.66 -8.36
C MET A 161 -4.49 -9.43 -7.54
N CYS A 162 -3.30 -9.48 -8.14
CA CYS A 162 -2.06 -9.08 -7.48
C CYS A 162 -2.09 -7.60 -7.04
N LEU A 163 -2.64 -6.71 -7.87
CA LEU A 163 -2.73 -5.26 -7.58
C LEU A 163 -3.80 -4.92 -6.52
N VAL A 164 -4.91 -5.65 -6.50
CA VAL A 164 -6.00 -5.47 -5.52
C VAL A 164 -5.50 -5.51 -4.08
N VAL A 165 -4.55 -6.40 -3.77
CA VAL A 165 -3.95 -6.51 -2.43
C VAL A 165 -3.24 -5.21 -2.01
N GLY A 166 -2.56 -4.54 -2.95
CA GLY A 166 -1.95 -3.23 -2.69
C GLY A 166 -2.99 -2.14 -2.45
N ILE A 167 -4.03 -2.08 -3.31
CA ILE A 167 -5.09 -1.07 -3.21
C ILE A 167 -5.85 -1.18 -1.89
N THR A 168 -6.23 -2.40 -1.50
CA THR A 168 -6.96 -2.66 -0.25
C THR A 168 -6.16 -2.22 0.99
N SER A 169 -4.84 -2.39 0.98
CA SER A 169 -3.95 -1.92 2.05
C SER A 169 -3.96 -0.39 2.19
N GLY A 170 -4.01 0.34 1.07
CA GLY A 170 -4.08 1.81 1.06
C GLY A 170 -5.40 2.31 1.63
N VAL A 171 -6.52 1.73 1.16
CA VAL A 171 -7.87 2.08 1.65
C VAL A 171 -7.99 1.79 3.15
N TRP A 172 -7.35 0.73 3.64
CA TRP A 172 -7.40 0.34 5.05
C TRP A 172 -6.77 1.36 6.02
N ILE A 173 -5.67 1.99 5.60
CA ILE A 173 -4.93 2.97 6.39
C ILE A 173 -5.63 4.34 6.35
N TRP A 174 -6.50 4.55 5.35
CA TRP A 174 -7.25 5.79 5.19
C TRP A 174 -8.28 5.96 6.31
N SER A 175 -7.92 6.77 7.29
CA SER A 175 -8.81 7.20 8.36
C SER A 175 -8.68 8.70 8.54
N GLY A 176 -9.78 9.37 8.93
CA GLY A 176 -9.75 10.78 9.30
C GLY A 176 -8.73 11.08 10.40
N LYS A 177 -8.44 10.11 11.28
CA LYS A 177 -7.38 10.22 12.29
C LYS A 177 -5.99 10.26 11.69
N THR A 178 -5.74 9.44 10.66
CA THR A 178 -4.49 9.42 9.90
C THR A 178 -4.30 10.76 9.18
N LEU A 179 -5.33 11.23 8.45
CA LEU A 179 -5.29 12.50 7.73
C LEU A 179 -5.03 13.70 8.65
N GLU A 180 -5.69 13.75 9.81
CA GLU A 180 -5.51 14.83 10.78
C GLU A 180 -4.11 14.80 11.42
N SER A 181 -3.54 13.61 11.65
CA SER A 181 -2.15 13.48 12.10
C SER A 181 -1.16 14.00 11.06
N TRP A 182 -1.34 13.64 9.79
CA TRP A 182 -0.55 14.15 8.67
C TRP A 182 -0.71 15.66 8.48
N ARG A 183 -1.92 16.19 8.66
CA ARG A 183 -2.19 17.63 8.61
C ARG A 183 -1.45 18.39 9.72
N ARG A 184 -1.43 17.85 10.94
CA ARG A 184 -0.69 18.45 12.07
C ARG A 184 0.81 18.37 11.87
N PHE A 185 1.32 17.25 11.35
CA PHE A 185 2.73 17.08 11.02
C PHE A 185 3.18 18.08 9.94
N THR A 186 2.44 18.15 8.82
CA THR A 186 2.72 19.10 7.74
C THR A 186 2.62 20.55 8.20
N ALA A 187 1.60 20.91 8.99
CA ALA A 187 1.49 22.25 9.58
C ALA A 187 2.67 22.60 10.50
N ARG A 188 3.20 21.64 11.28
CA ARG A 188 4.39 21.84 12.12
C ARG A 188 5.67 21.96 11.30
N CYS A 189 5.88 21.12 10.29
CA CYS A 189 7.03 21.23 9.39
C CYS A 189 7.01 22.51 8.55
N CYS A 190 5.83 22.97 8.11
CA CYS A 190 5.68 24.23 7.39
C CYS A 190 5.81 25.46 8.31
N ARG A 191 5.43 25.37 9.59
CA ARG A 191 5.68 26.43 10.58
C ARG A 191 7.14 26.48 11.04
N ALA A 192 7.81 25.34 11.18
CA ALA A 192 9.24 25.26 11.49
C ALA A 192 10.14 25.73 10.33
N ARG A 193 9.60 25.84 9.11
CA ARG A 193 10.27 26.42 7.94
C ARG A 193 10.13 27.93 7.80
N LYS A 194 9.41 28.64 8.69
CA LYS A 194 9.56 30.10 8.75
C LYS A 194 10.95 30.39 9.34
N PRO A 195 11.87 31.01 8.59
CA PRO A 195 13.14 31.44 9.16
C PRO A 195 12.83 32.44 10.28
N VAL A 196 13.48 32.28 11.42
CA VAL A 196 13.68 33.36 12.39
C VAL A 196 14.57 34.39 11.70
N GLY A 197 13.97 35.25 10.88
CA GLY A 197 14.70 36.16 10.00
C GLY A 197 13.84 37.20 9.30
N ALA A 198 12.62 37.46 9.79
CA ALA A 198 11.74 38.49 9.24
C ALA A 198 11.08 39.34 10.34
N SER A 199 11.86 39.77 11.35
CA SER A 199 11.41 40.79 12.31
C SER A 199 12.53 41.70 12.80
N VAL A 200 13.44 42.16 11.93
CA VAL A 200 14.46 43.16 12.32
C VAL A 200 14.56 44.38 11.40
N TYR A 201 13.94 44.41 10.22
CA TYR A 201 13.85 45.66 9.44
C TYR A 201 12.46 45.83 8.85
N GLY A 202 11.64 46.60 9.56
CA GLY A 202 10.28 46.92 9.13
C GLY A 202 9.61 47.96 10.02
N GLU A 203 10.38 48.88 10.60
CA GLU A 203 9.83 50.08 11.24
C GLU A 203 10.71 51.27 10.87
N ALA A 204 10.63 51.65 9.59
CA ALA A 204 10.97 52.99 9.14
C ALA A 204 9.76 53.49 8.35
N SER A 205 9.03 54.42 8.98
CA SER A 205 7.84 55.10 8.48
C SER A 205 7.87 55.47 7.01
N PRO A 206 6.77 55.30 6.27
CA PRO A 206 6.41 56.19 5.20
C PRO A 206 5.35 57.16 5.73
N ALA A 207 5.80 58.27 6.30
CA ALA A 207 4.96 59.44 6.45
C ALA A 207 4.65 60.00 5.05
N LEU A 208 3.36 60.28 4.82
CA LEU A 208 2.83 61.17 3.78
C LEU A 208 3.13 60.82 2.32
N ALA A 209 2.24 60.05 1.69
CA ALA A 209 1.96 60.16 0.26
C ALA A 209 0.62 60.90 0.08
N GLY A 210 0.68 62.22 0.09
CA GLY A 210 -0.45 63.09 -0.17
C GLY A 210 -0.06 64.22 -1.13
N ARG A 211 -0.36 64.00 -2.41
CA ARG A 211 -0.67 65.01 -3.44
C ARG A 211 0.46 65.91 -3.98
N THR A 212 0.77 65.65 -5.26
CA THR A 212 0.80 66.57 -6.42
C THR A 212 1.64 67.85 -6.40
N VAL A 213 2.37 68.01 -7.53
CA VAL A 213 2.73 69.28 -8.22
C VAL A 213 4.07 69.93 -7.79
N LEU A 214 5.08 69.76 -8.65
CA LEU A 214 6.20 70.70 -8.91
C LEU A 214 5.61 72.10 -9.27
N PRO A 215 6.32 73.25 -9.15
CA PRO A 215 7.76 73.42 -8.97
C PRO A 215 8.20 74.55 -8.02
N SER A 216 9.50 74.51 -7.72
CA SER A 216 10.47 75.61 -7.64
C SER A 216 10.12 76.97 -7.01
N MET A 217 10.97 77.30 -6.02
CA MET A 217 11.64 78.57 -5.75
C MET A 217 10.94 79.70 -4.99
N ALA A 218 11.74 80.17 -4.01
CA ALA A 218 11.87 81.55 -3.51
C ALA A 218 10.97 81.97 -2.33
N SER A 219 11.56 81.84 -1.14
CA SER A 219 11.98 82.93 -0.25
C SER A 219 10.98 83.99 0.27
N TYR A 220 11.24 84.35 1.53
CA TYR A 220 10.79 85.51 2.31
C TYR A 220 9.46 85.45 3.07
N HIS A 221 9.62 85.16 4.37
CA HIS A 221 9.42 86.07 5.50
C HIS A 221 8.00 86.57 5.87
N LYS A 222 7.70 86.34 7.16
CA LYS A 222 7.02 87.22 8.13
C LYS A 222 5.47 87.27 8.01
N GLN A 223 4.64 87.30 9.05
CA GLN A 223 4.65 87.02 10.51
C GLN A 223 3.23 87.39 10.99
N VAL A 224 2.89 86.97 12.23
CA VAL A 224 1.87 87.50 13.16
C VAL A 224 0.37 87.14 12.95
N PRO A 225 -0.43 87.12 14.05
CA PRO A 225 -1.28 85.99 14.45
C PRO A 225 -2.67 86.49 14.94
N LEU A 226 -3.21 85.89 16.02
CA LEU A 226 -4.49 86.11 16.72
C LEU A 226 -5.69 85.40 16.10
N SER A 227 -6.69 84.86 16.80
CA SER A 227 -6.97 84.40 18.17
C SER A 227 -8.50 84.47 18.30
N HIS A 228 -9.12 83.55 19.06
CA HIS A 228 -10.51 83.59 19.55
C HIS A 228 -11.61 83.45 18.46
N VAL A 229 -12.73 82.77 18.71
CA VAL A 229 -13.55 82.61 19.92
C VAL A 229 -14.01 81.16 20.04
#